data_AF-A0A851T4T9-F1
#
_entry.id   AF-A0A851T4T9-F1
#
_cell.length_a   1.000
_cell.length_b   1.000
_cell.length_c   1.000
_cell.angle_alpha   90.00
_cell.angle_beta   90.00
_cell.angle_gamma   90.00
#
_symmetry.space_group_name_H-M   'P 1'
#
loop_
_entity.id
_entity.type
_entity.pdbx_description
1 polymer ?
#
loop_
_entity_poly.entity_id
_entity_poly.type
_entity_poly.pdbx_seq_one_letter_code
_entity_poly.pdbx_strand_id
1 'polypeptide(L)'
;MQPLLAACVALSFLAGRKAEDSCGGPPAPARSAFAPRLSAEEAHSAHMPEHLRCDACRAIAFQIQEHLGKAEAKRSPGRKAGAELRESEYTEVLEKSCTQSWDGYGVMEVEGEKRLTGPGLPSQEPMTVVMSGGPWPGR
;
A
#
# COMPACT_ATOMS: atom_id res chain seq x y z
N MET A 1 -15.04 64.29 24.99
CA MET A 1 -15.85 65.21 24.16
C MET A 1 -15.91 64.62 22.76
N GLN A 2 -17.07 64.10 22.34
CA GLN A 2 -17.37 63.88 20.91
C GLN A 2 -17.52 65.24 20.22
N PRO A 3 -17.44 65.29 18.89
CA PRO A 3 -18.70 65.38 18.15
C PRO A 3 -18.79 64.47 16.92
N LEU A 4 -20.05 64.19 16.57
CA LEU A 4 -20.58 63.45 15.43
C LEU A 4 -20.76 64.32 14.18
N LEU A 5 -21.16 63.65 13.09
CA LEU A 5 -21.82 64.11 11.84
C LEU A 5 -20.84 64.30 10.67
N ALA A 6 -21.06 63.80 9.44
CA ALA A 6 -22.22 63.22 8.78
C ALA A 6 -21.73 62.41 7.55
N ALA A 7 -22.32 61.23 7.27
CA ALA A 7 -23.23 60.99 6.13
C ALA A 7 -22.59 60.46 4.83
N CYS A 8 -22.95 59.22 4.50
CA CYS A 8 -23.16 58.62 3.16
C CYS A 8 -23.63 57.17 3.42
N VAL A 9 -24.86 56.93 3.89
CA VAL A 9 -26.08 56.70 3.10
C VAL A 9 -25.85 55.88 1.82
N ALA A 10 -26.37 54.65 1.90
CA ALA A 10 -26.89 53.78 0.85
C ALA A 10 -25.92 53.23 -0.22
N LEU A 11 -25.87 51.89 -0.31
CA LEU A 11 -26.39 51.14 -1.45
C LEU A 11 -26.26 49.61 -1.23
N SER A 12 -27.41 48.95 -1.18
CA SER A 12 -27.64 47.61 -1.76
C SER A 12 -27.14 46.36 -1.02
N PHE A 13 -27.77 46.02 0.11
CA PHE A 13 -27.86 44.62 0.58
C PHE A 13 -29.02 43.90 -0.12
N LEU A 14 -28.84 43.52 -1.39
CA LEU A 14 -29.71 42.54 -2.06
C LEU A 14 -28.92 41.82 -3.17
N ALA A 15 -28.32 40.69 -2.81
CA ALA A 15 -28.16 39.52 -3.69
C ALA A 15 -27.46 38.41 -2.89
N GLY A 16 -28.24 37.68 -2.10
CA GLY A 16 -27.82 36.35 -1.67
C GLY A 16 -27.69 35.48 -2.92
N ARG A 17 -26.48 35.33 -3.46
CA ARG A 17 -26.17 34.30 -4.46
C ARG A 17 -26.12 32.98 -3.72
N LYS A 18 -27.22 32.25 -3.77
CA LYS A 18 -27.26 30.81 -3.53
C LYS A 18 -26.36 30.16 -4.58
N ALA A 19 -25.15 29.80 -4.20
CA ALA A 19 -24.31 28.91 -4.99
C ALA A 19 -24.85 27.50 -4.78
N GLU A 20 -25.71 27.06 -5.69
CA GLU A 20 -25.99 25.64 -5.88
C GLU A 20 -24.74 25.02 -6.50
N ASP A 21 -23.98 24.30 -5.67
CA ASP A 21 -22.88 23.45 -6.10
C ASP A 21 -23.49 22.20 -6.74
N SER A 22 -23.80 22.31 -8.04
CA SER A 22 -24.27 21.19 -8.85
C SER A 22 -23.05 20.43 -9.38
N CYS A 23 -22.60 19.42 -8.64
CA CYS A 23 -21.65 18.43 -9.13
C CYS A 23 -22.34 17.48 -10.14
N GLY A 24 -22.71 18.01 -11.30
CA GLY A 24 -23.23 17.28 -12.45
C GLY A 24 -22.16 17.04 -13.52
N GLY A 25 -21.03 16.42 -13.14
CA GLY A 25 -20.10 15.87 -14.13
C GLY A 25 -20.67 14.58 -14.73
N PRO A 26 -20.38 14.24 -16.00
CA PRO A 26 -20.80 12.96 -16.56
C PRO A 26 -20.28 11.83 -15.66
N PRO A 27 -21.09 10.78 -15.38
CA PRO A 27 -20.63 9.67 -14.56
C PRO A 27 -19.40 9.08 -15.22
N ALA A 28 -18.27 9.09 -14.51
CA ALA A 28 -17.13 8.28 -14.90
C ALA A 28 -17.64 6.84 -15.12
N PRO A 29 -17.17 6.13 -16.15
CA PRO A 29 -17.59 4.75 -16.36
C PRO A 29 -17.42 3.99 -15.06
N ALA A 30 -18.50 3.38 -14.55
CA ALA A 30 -18.48 2.64 -13.31
C ALA A 30 -17.52 1.45 -13.46
N ARG A 31 -16.29 1.60 -12.96
CA ARG A 31 -15.31 0.54 -12.95
C ARG A 31 -15.56 -0.29 -11.69
N SER A 32 -16.04 -1.52 -11.88
CA SER A 32 -16.34 -2.43 -10.78
C SER A 32 -15.06 -3.14 -10.35
N ALA A 33 -14.70 -2.99 -9.07
CA ALA A 33 -13.60 -3.73 -8.47
C ALA A 33 -14.17 -4.99 -7.80
N PHE A 34 -13.69 -6.17 -8.19
CA PHE A 34 -14.12 -7.44 -7.63
C PHE A 34 -13.06 -8.01 -6.69
N ALA A 35 -13.52 -8.69 -5.64
CA ALA A 35 -12.63 -9.50 -4.82
C ALA A 35 -12.12 -10.70 -5.65
N PRO A 36 -10.83 -11.08 -5.50
CA PRO A 36 -10.23 -12.20 -6.23
C PRO A 36 -10.94 -13.52 -5.88
N ARG A 37 -11.23 -14.34 -6.88
CA ARG A 37 -11.96 -15.60 -6.68
C ARG A 37 -11.04 -16.78 -6.42
N LEU A 38 -10.90 -17.24 -5.18
CA LEU A 38 -9.98 -18.33 -4.85
C LEU A 38 -10.38 -19.69 -5.44
N SER A 39 -9.39 -20.45 -5.90
CA SER A 39 -9.52 -21.88 -6.22
C SER A 39 -9.58 -22.71 -4.93
N ALA A 40 -9.95 -24.00 -5.06
CA ALA A 40 -9.97 -24.91 -3.91
C ALA A 40 -8.59 -25.07 -3.26
N GLU A 41 -7.53 -25.14 -4.07
CA GLU A 41 -6.14 -25.16 -3.59
C GLU A 41 -5.81 -23.87 -2.85
N GLU A 42 -6.12 -22.71 -3.42
CA GLU A 42 -5.81 -21.40 -2.82
C GLU A 42 -6.59 -21.11 -1.53
N ALA A 43 -7.74 -21.74 -1.33
CA ALA A 43 -8.50 -21.60 -0.09
C ALA A 43 -8.00 -22.51 1.04
N HIS A 44 -7.40 -23.67 0.73
CA HIS A 44 -7.16 -24.72 1.73
C HIS A 44 -5.71 -25.22 1.82
N SER A 45 -4.88 -25.02 0.80
CA SER A 45 -3.49 -25.47 0.77
C SER A 45 -2.61 -24.63 1.68
N ALA A 46 -1.64 -25.24 2.35
CA ALA A 46 -0.59 -24.51 3.07
C ALA A 46 0.59 -24.10 2.16
N HIS A 47 0.57 -24.49 0.88
CA HIS A 47 1.66 -24.23 -0.05
C HIS A 47 1.34 -23.06 -0.97
N MET A 48 2.40 -22.36 -1.41
CA MET A 48 2.30 -21.31 -2.42
C MET A 48 1.86 -21.89 -3.78
N PRO A 49 0.72 -21.45 -4.33
CA PRO A 49 0.26 -21.86 -5.66
C PRO A 49 1.30 -21.58 -6.73
N GLU A 50 1.44 -22.47 -7.71
CA GLU A 50 2.52 -22.42 -8.70
C GLU A 50 2.64 -21.07 -9.42
N HIS A 51 1.51 -20.54 -9.89
CA HIS A 51 1.44 -19.28 -10.62
C HIS A 51 1.83 -18.04 -9.80
N LEU A 52 1.81 -18.13 -8.46
CA LEU A 52 2.19 -17.03 -7.56
C LEU A 52 3.63 -17.13 -7.05
N ARG A 53 4.33 -18.26 -7.26
CA ARG A 53 5.69 -18.49 -6.72
C ARG A 53 6.69 -17.44 -7.16
N CYS A 54 6.59 -16.96 -8.39
CA CYS A 54 7.50 -15.95 -8.93
C CYS A 54 7.34 -14.60 -8.22
N ASP A 55 6.09 -14.17 -7.99
CA ASP A 55 5.81 -12.96 -7.22
C ASP A 55 6.24 -13.17 -5.75
N ALA A 56 5.93 -14.33 -5.14
CA ALA A 56 6.36 -14.63 -3.77
C ALA A 56 7.88 -14.57 -3.59
N CYS A 57 8.65 -15.15 -4.53
CA CYS A 57 10.11 -15.12 -4.49
C CYS A 57 10.66 -13.68 -4.54
N ARG A 58 10.07 -12.81 -5.36
CA ARG A 58 10.43 -11.38 -5.39
C ARG A 58 10.14 -10.68 -4.07
N ALA A 59 8.97 -10.94 -3.49
CA ALA A 59 8.58 -10.38 -2.19
C ALA A 59 9.57 -10.81 -1.09
N ILE A 60 9.90 -12.10 -1.02
CA ILE A 60 10.86 -12.65 -0.06
C ILE A 60 12.24 -12.04 -0.25
N ALA A 61 12.75 -11.99 -1.48
CA ALA A 61 14.05 -11.41 -1.79
C ALA A 61 14.13 -9.93 -1.39
N PHE A 62 13.07 -9.16 -1.67
CA PHE A 62 12.97 -7.75 -1.26
C PHE A 62 13.03 -7.61 0.27
N GLN A 63 12.28 -8.44 0.99
CA GLN A 63 12.25 -8.39 2.46
C GLN A 63 13.59 -8.79 3.08
N ILE A 64 14.22 -9.85 2.58
CA ILE A 64 15.58 -10.24 3.00
C ILE A 64 16.55 -9.08 2.83
N GLN A 65 16.54 -8.44 1.65
CA GLN A 65 17.40 -7.28 1.37
C GLN A 65 17.14 -6.12 2.34
N GLU A 66 15.88 -5.82 2.63
CA GLU A 66 15.48 -4.78 3.58
C GLU A 66 15.97 -5.06 5.01
N HIS A 67 15.83 -6.31 5.47
CA HIS A 67 16.27 -6.70 6.81
C HIS A 67 17.80 -6.69 6.94
N LEU A 68 18.51 -7.19 5.92
CA LEU A 68 19.97 -7.15 5.87
C LEU A 68 20.49 -5.71 5.84
N GLY A 69 19.94 -4.85 4.97
CA GLY A 69 20.34 -3.44 4.90
C GLY A 69 20.12 -2.70 6.22
N LYS A 70 19.01 -2.99 6.93
CA LYS A 70 18.74 -2.45 8.28
C LYS A 70 19.75 -2.96 9.31
N ALA A 71 20.15 -4.23 9.26
CA ALA A 71 21.12 -4.80 10.18
C ALA A 71 22.53 -4.22 9.95
N GLU A 72 22.96 -4.11 8.69
CA GLU A 72 24.24 -3.52 8.30
C GLU A 72 24.32 -2.04 8.71
N ALA A 73 23.24 -1.27 8.50
CA ALA A 73 23.15 0.12 8.93
C ALA A 73 23.25 0.29 10.46
N LYS A 74 22.63 -0.61 11.24
CA LYS A 74 22.69 -0.61 12.71
C LYS A 74 24.09 -0.91 13.25
N ARG A 75 24.88 -1.71 12.55
CA ARG A 75 26.25 -2.06 12.96
C ARG A 75 27.20 -0.87 12.89
N SER A 76 26.93 0.09 12.01
CA SER A 76 27.85 1.20 11.74
C SER A 76 27.10 2.52 11.53
N PRO A 77 26.46 3.08 12.58
CA PRO A 77 25.86 4.40 12.52
C PRO A 77 26.95 5.45 12.22
N GLY A 78 26.99 5.94 10.99
CA GLY A 78 27.94 6.97 10.53
C GLY A 78 29.24 6.47 9.87
N ARG A 79 29.40 5.16 9.62
CA ARG A 79 30.52 4.64 8.79
C ARG A 79 30.06 4.50 7.33
N LYS A 80 31.01 4.46 6.39
CA LYS A 80 30.73 4.27 4.94
C LYS A 80 29.77 3.08 4.75
N ALA A 81 28.77 3.24 3.88
CA ALA A 81 27.85 2.18 3.50
C ALA A 81 28.60 0.86 3.21
N GLY A 82 28.11 -0.26 3.75
CA GLY A 82 28.68 -1.59 3.52
C GLY A 82 29.48 -2.19 4.68
N ALA A 83 29.05 -2.03 5.93
CA ALA A 83 29.64 -2.77 7.04
C ALA A 83 29.12 -4.22 7.03
N GLU A 84 29.97 -5.17 6.63
CA GLU A 84 29.62 -6.59 6.55
C GLU A 84 29.24 -7.17 7.93
N LEU A 85 28.17 -7.97 7.94
CA LEU A 85 27.74 -8.71 9.12
C LEU A 85 28.62 -9.95 9.32
N ARG A 86 28.67 -10.49 10.55
CA ARG A 86 29.23 -11.84 10.77
C ARG A 86 28.25 -12.88 10.25
N GLU A 87 28.74 -14.06 9.94
CA GLU A 87 27.90 -15.20 9.52
C GLU A 87 26.74 -15.45 10.49
N SER A 88 26.99 -15.47 11.80
CA SER A 88 25.95 -15.65 12.82
C SER A 88 24.84 -14.59 12.75
N GLU A 89 25.21 -13.35 12.41
CA GLU A 89 24.26 -12.25 12.28
C GLU A 89 23.48 -12.36 10.96
N TYR A 90 24.12 -12.81 9.88
CA TYR A 90 23.41 -13.12 8.63
C TYR A 90 22.35 -14.19 8.87
N THR A 91 22.69 -15.30 9.54
CA THR A 91 21.73 -16.38 9.84
C THR A 91 20.56 -15.86 10.68
N GLU A 92 20.82 -15.11 11.75
CA GLU A 92 19.76 -14.55 12.60
C GLU A 92 18.83 -13.61 11.83
N VAL A 93 19.39 -12.72 10.99
CA VAL A 93 18.60 -11.78 10.19
C VAL A 93 17.77 -12.51 9.14
N LEU A 94 18.31 -13.55 8.50
CA LEU A 94 17.58 -14.36 7.52
C LEU A 94 16.41 -15.11 8.18
N GLU A 95 16.63 -15.77 9.30
CA GLU A 95 15.55 -16.46 10.03
C GLU A 95 14.44 -15.48 10.46
N LYS A 96 14.84 -14.31 10.98
CA LYS A 96 13.91 -13.28 11.40
C LYS A 96 13.08 -12.72 10.24
N SER A 97 13.67 -12.60 9.05
CA SER A 97 12.98 -12.11 7.85
C SER A 97 11.82 -13.01 7.44
N CYS A 98 11.87 -14.31 7.76
CA CYS A 98 10.79 -15.26 7.50
C CYS A 98 9.64 -15.15 8.52
N THR A 99 9.96 -14.87 9.78
CA THR A 99 8.98 -14.79 10.89
C THR A 99 8.31 -13.42 11.06
N GLN A 100 8.54 -12.49 10.14
CA GLN A 100 7.91 -11.17 10.20
C GLN A 100 6.41 -11.22 9.91
N SER A 101 5.71 -10.10 10.13
CA SER A 101 4.34 -9.95 9.61
C SER A 101 4.37 -9.84 8.09
N TRP A 102 3.54 -10.65 7.44
CA TRP A 102 3.30 -10.65 6.00
C TRP A 102 1.98 -9.96 5.63
N ASP A 103 1.34 -9.23 6.55
CA ASP A 103 0.02 -8.59 6.34
C ASP A 103 0.05 -7.50 5.27
N GLY A 104 1.23 -6.97 4.95
CA GLY A 104 1.45 -6.01 3.86
C GLY A 104 1.41 -6.66 2.46
N TYR A 105 1.26 -7.98 2.39
CA TYR A 105 1.10 -8.73 1.15
C TYR A 105 -0.31 -9.29 1.03
N GLY A 106 -0.79 -9.38 -0.21
CA GLY A 106 -2.08 -9.94 -0.51
C GLY A 106 -2.21 -10.35 -1.96
N VAL A 107 -3.34 -10.95 -2.30
CA VAL A 107 -3.66 -11.35 -3.66
C VAL A 107 -4.73 -10.44 -4.22
N MET A 108 -4.63 -10.12 -5.50
CA MET A 108 -5.65 -9.42 -6.26
C MET A 108 -5.79 -10.07 -7.64
N GLU A 109 -6.85 -9.69 -8.36
CA GLU A 109 -7.13 -10.18 -9.70
C GLU A 109 -6.99 -9.02 -10.70
N VAL A 110 -6.09 -9.18 -11.67
CA VAL A 110 -5.82 -8.21 -12.74
C VAL A 110 -6.06 -8.92 -14.07
N GLU A 111 -6.99 -8.43 -14.88
CA GLU A 111 -7.33 -9.02 -16.18
C GLU A 111 -7.73 -10.52 -16.12
N GLY A 112 -8.29 -10.96 -14.99
CA GLY A 112 -8.67 -12.36 -14.76
C GLY A 112 -7.52 -13.26 -14.27
N GLU A 113 -6.31 -12.72 -14.13
CA GLU A 113 -5.17 -13.41 -13.54
C GLU A 113 -4.93 -12.94 -12.10
N LYS A 114 -4.69 -13.89 -11.21
CA LYS A 114 -4.35 -13.59 -9.81
C LYS A 114 -2.88 -13.29 -9.67
N ARG A 115 -2.58 -12.20 -8.98
CA ARG A 115 -1.22 -11.73 -8.74
C ARG A 115 -1.04 -11.37 -7.27
N LEU A 116 0.14 -11.63 -6.74
CA LEU A 116 0.53 -11.10 -5.44
C LEU A 116 0.85 -9.62 -5.56
N THR A 117 0.56 -8.87 -4.50
CA THR A 117 0.85 -7.44 -4.38
C THR A 117 1.43 -7.15 -3.00
N GLY A 118 2.22 -6.09 -2.90
CA GLY A 118 2.89 -5.67 -1.68
C GLY A 118 4.27 -5.04 -1.95
N PRO A 119 5.04 -4.73 -0.89
CA PRO A 119 6.37 -4.13 -1.01
C PRO A 119 7.32 -4.99 -1.86
N GLY A 120 8.06 -4.35 -2.77
CA GLY A 120 9.01 -5.02 -3.66
C GLY A 120 8.39 -5.67 -4.90
N LEU A 121 7.07 -5.62 -5.05
CA LEU A 121 6.36 -6.07 -6.25
C LEU A 121 5.96 -4.87 -7.13
N PRO A 122 5.83 -5.07 -8.45
CA PRO A 122 5.41 -4.00 -9.35
C PRO A 122 4.06 -3.41 -8.90
N SER A 123 3.93 -2.08 -8.93
CA SER A 123 2.67 -1.41 -8.62
C SER A 123 1.62 -1.79 -9.67
N GLN A 124 0.44 -2.18 -9.20
CA GLN A 124 -0.66 -2.58 -10.07
C GLN A 124 -1.81 -1.58 -9.97
N GLU A 125 -2.79 -1.71 -10.87
CA GLU A 125 -3.81 -0.69 -11.11
C GLU A 125 -4.54 -0.19 -9.84
N PRO A 126 -4.86 1.12 -9.76
CA PRO A 126 -5.40 1.77 -8.56
C PRO A 126 -6.82 1.34 -8.17
N MET A 127 -7.45 0.43 -8.93
CA MET A 127 -8.86 0.06 -8.80
C MET A 127 -9.05 -1.46 -8.69
N THR A 128 -8.22 -2.11 -7.87
CA THR A 128 -8.31 -3.54 -7.58
C THR A 128 -8.53 -3.77 -6.08
N VAL A 129 -9.31 -4.81 -5.74
CA VAL A 129 -9.48 -5.23 -4.35
C VAL A 129 -8.37 -6.21 -4.01
N VAL A 130 -7.63 -5.90 -2.95
CA VAL A 130 -6.57 -6.78 -2.42
C VAL A 130 -7.14 -7.58 -1.26
N MET A 131 -6.92 -8.89 -1.30
CA MET A 131 -7.23 -9.81 -0.20
C MET A 131 -5.94 -10.18 0.52
N SER A 132 -5.67 -9.51 1.65
CA SER A 132 -4.55 -9.81 2.55
C SER A 132 -4.97 -10.75 3.69
N GLY A 133 -4.00 -11.28 4.43
CA GLY A 133 -4.25 -12.19 5.55
C GLY A 133 -4.72 -13.59 5.13
N GLY A 134 -5.54 -14.24 5.96
CA GLY A 134 -6.01 -15.60 5.69
C GLY A 134 -4.86 -16.60 5.58
N PRO A 135 -4.79 -17.43 4.53
CA PRO A 135 -3.71 -18.40 4.37
C PRO A 135 -2.40 -17.78 3.88
N TRP A 136 -2.39 -16.54 3.36
CA TRP A 136 -1.22 -15.98 2.68
C TRP A 136 0.00 -15.77 3.58
N PRO A 137 -0.12 -15.26 4.83
CA PRO A 137 1.04 -15.14 5.71
C PRO A 137 1.69 -16.46 6.12
N GLY A 138 0.94 -17.57 6.06
CA GLY A 138 1.44 -18.90 6.42
C GLY A 138 2.06 -19.69 5.27
N ARG A 139 2.01 -19.15 4.04
CA ARG A 139 2.52 -19.77 2.81
C ARG A 139 3.88 -19.21 2.42
#